data_AF-A0A416DLX0-F1
#
_entry.id   AF-A0A416DLX0-F1
#
_cell.length_a   1.000
_cell.length_b   1.000
_cell.length_c   1.000
_cell.angle_alpha   90.00
_cell.angle_beta   90.00
_cell.angle_gamma   90.00
#
_symmetry.space_group_name_H-M   'P 1'
#
loop_
_entity.id
_entity.type
_entity.pdbx_description
1 polymer ?
#
loop_
_entity_poly.entity_id
_entity_poly.type
_entity_poly.pdbx_seq_one_letter_code
_entity_poly.pdbx_strand_id
1 'polypeptide(L)'
;MDMKMQAFLDKVKDMADKTGKVSRHAAGVAGKKANDLALATRINLQIFDLNTECEALYKEIGKLVYDLHRGAEVTNEEMDEKMAQVDAKQEKLAALRDKLAEMRSVTACPHCGKPCGRDDAYCSSCGAEL
;
A
#
# COMPACT_ATOMS: atom_id res chain seq x y z
N MET A 1 -45.78 -29.85 -10.06
CA MET A 1 -44.95 -29.14 -9.05
C MET A 1 -43.50 -29.43 -9.40
N ASP A 2 -42.74 -28.40 -9.73
CA ASP A 2 -41.40 -28.49 -10.32
C ASP A 2 -40.37 -29.13 -9.39
N MET A 3 -40.21 -30.45 -9.47
CA MET A 3 -39.18 -31.21 -8.75
C MET A 3 -37.76 -30.68 -9.01
N LYS A 4 -37.52 -30.10 -10.20
CA LYS A 4 -36.23 -29.48 -10.55
C LYS A 4 -36.01 -28.13 -9.84
N MET A 5 -37.08 -27.38 -9.59
CA MET A 5 -37.01 -26.11 -8.84
C MET A 5 -36.73 -26.38 -7.36
N GLN A 6 -37.38 -27.39 -6.77
CA GLN A 6 -37.11 -27.82 -5.39
C GLN A 6 -35.67 -28.32 -5.22
N ALA A 7 -35.18 -29.18 -6.12
CA ALA A 7 -33.79 -29.65 -6.06
C ALA A 7 -32.75 -28.53 -6.24
N PHE A 8 -33.08 -27.48 -7.00
CA PHE A 8 -32.22 -26.30 -7.15
C PHE A 8 -32.23 -25.45 -5.88
N LEU A 9 -33.40 -25.20 -5.30
CA LEU A 9 -33.54 -24.48 -4.04
C LEU A 9 -32.85 -25.21 -2.89
N ASP A 10 -32.96 -26.53 -2.82
CA ASP A 10 -32.27 -27.35 -1.82
C ASP A 10 -30.75 -27.30 -2.02
N LYS A 11 -30.25 -27.31 -3.26
CA LYS A 11 -28.82 -27.08 -3.53
C LYS A 11 -28.34 -25.69 -3.15
N VAL A 12 -29.16 -24.66 -3.40
CA VAL A 12 -28.86 -23.28 -3.00
C VAL A 12 -28.87 -23.15 -1.47
N LYS A 13 -29.78 -23.86 -0.79
CA LYS A 13 -29.85 -23.92 0.68
C LYS A 13 -28.65 -24.65 1.27
N ASP A 14 -28.28 -25.79 0.71
CA ASP A 14 -27.07 -26.54 1.08
C ASP A 14 -25.80 -25.71 0.87
N MET A 15 -25.74 -24.94 -0.23
CA MET A 15 -24.64 -24.02 -0.51
C MET A 15 -24.64 -22.87 0.51
N ALA A 16 -25.81 -22.31 0.86
CA ALA A 16 -25.95 -21.27 1.87
C ALA A 16 -25.63 -21.78 3.29
N ASP A 17 -25.96 -23.03 3.62
CA ASP A 17 -25.62 -23.66 4.90
C ASP A 17 -24.12 -24.02 4.97
N LYS A 18 -23.51 -24.39 3.84
CA LYS A 18 -22.05 -24.57 3.71
C LYS A 18 -21.29 -23.23 3.67
N THR A 19 -21.93 -22.15 3.22
CA THR A 19 -21.35 -20.79 3.13
C THR A 19 -21.67 -19.93 4.37
N GLY A 20 -22.67 -20.30 5.16
CA GLY A 20 -23.10 -19.58 6.37
C GLY A 20 -22.12 -19.68 7.53
N LYS A 21 -21.15 -20.60 7.46
CA LYS A 21 -20.03 -20.68 8.41
C LYS A 21 -18.82 -19.92 7.86
N VAL A 22 -18.98 -18.61 7.65
CA VAL A 22 -17.80 -17.74 7.60
C VAL A 22 -17.17 -17.79 8.99
N SER A 23 -16.11 -18.58 9.15
CA SER A 23 -15.37 -18.66 10.40
C SER A 23 -14.92 -17.26 10.81
N ARG A 24 -14.99 -16.94 12.11
CA ARG A 24 -14.43 -15.67 12.66
C ARG A 24 -13.00 -15.44 12.19
N HIS A 25 -12.25 -16.53 11.99
CA HIS A 25 -10.91 -16.50 11.44
C HIS A 25 -10.88 -16.02 9.97
N ALA A 26 -11.75 -16.56 9.10
CA ALA A 26 -11.83 -16.16 7.70
C ALA A 26 -12.29 -14.70 7.54
N ALA A 27 -13.29 -14.27 8.34
CA ALA A 27 -13.73 -12.87 8.38
C ALA A 27 -12.61 -11.94 8.89
N GLY A 28 -11.87 -12.36 9.92
CA GLY A 28 -10.73 -11.61 10.45
C GLY A 28 -9.58 -11.45 9.44
N VAL A 29 -9.24 -12.51 8.71
CA VAL A 29 -8.22 -12.45 7.65
C VAL A 29 -8.65 -11.55 6.50
N ALA A 30 -9.90 -11.66 6.04
CA ALA A 30 -10.43 -10.80 4.98
C ALA A 30 -10.45 -9.31 5.41
N GLY A 31 -10.86 -9.03 6.65
CA GLY A 31 -10.87 -7.68 7.21
C GLY A 31 -9.46 -7.07 7.33
N LYS A 32 -8.48 -7.86 7.79
CA LYS A 32 -7.07 -7.42 7.85
C LYS A 32 -6.54 -7.08 6.45
N LYS A 33 -6.70 -7.97 5.47
CA LYS A 33 -6.25 -7.71 4.09
C LYS A 33 -6.92 -6.50 3.45
N ALA A 34 -8.21 -6.27 3.72
CA ALA A 34 -8.91 -5.09 3.23
C ALA A 34 -8.34 -3.81 3.85
N ASN A 35 -8.06 -3.82 5.15
CA ASN A 35 -7.42 -2.70 5.84
C ASN A 35 -6.01 -2.42 5.30
N ASP A 36 -5.19 -3.46 5.10
CA ASP A 36 -3.84 -3.31 4.54
C ASP A 36 -3.87 -2.73 3.13
N LEU A 37 -4.81 -3.17 2.29
CA LEU A 37 -5.01 -2.61 0.95
C LEU A 37 -5.43 -1.13 1.00
N ALA A 38 -6.34 -0.77 1.92
CA ALA A 38 -6.77 0.61 2.10
C ALA A 38 -5.62 1.50 2.61
N LEU A 39 -4.81 1.00 3.53
CA LEU A 39 -3.60 1.67 4.03
C LEU A 39 -2.57 1.86 2.91
N ALA A 40 -2.28 0.82 2.13
CA ALA A 40 -1.34 0.90 1.01
C ALA A 40 -1.81 1.89 -0.06
N THR A 41 -3.10 1.89 -0.39
CA THR A 41 -3.68 2.87 -1.33
C THR A 41 -3.50 4.30 -0.83
N ARG A 42 -3.77 4.56 0.46
CA ARG A 42 -3.57 5.89 1.06
C ARG A 42 -2.11 6.33 0.99
N ILE A 43 -1.17 5.44 1.33
CA ILE A 43 0.28 5.73 1.24
C ILE A 43 0.67 6.06 -0.20
N ASN A 44 0.19 5.30 -1.18
CA ASN A 44 0.49 5.57 -2.59
C ASN A 44 -0.04 6.93 -3.07
N LEU A 45 -1.23 7.34 -2.61
CA LEU A 45 -1.75 8.69 -2.91
C LEU A 45 -0.85 9.78 -2.30
N GLN A 46 -0.43 9.61 -1.04
CA GLN A 46 0.50 10.56 -0.41
C GLN A 46 1.85 10.65 -1.15
N ILE A 47 2.37 9.52 -1.65
CA ILE A 47 3.57 9.50 -2.49
C ILE A 47 3.33 10.26 -3.80
N PHE A 48 2.17 10.06 -4.45
CA PHE A 48 1.82 10.78 -5.68
C PHE A 48 1.75 12.30 -5.46
N ASP A 49 1.08 12.74 -4.39
CA ASP A 49 0.96 14.15 -4.04
C ASP A 49 2.34 14.77 -3.78
N LEU A 50 3.17 14.13 -2.95
CA LEU A 50 4.53 14.61 -2.64
C LEU A 50 5.43 14.68 -3.88
N ASN A 51 5.34 13.70 -4.80
CA ASN A 51 6.10 13.76 -6.05
C ASN A 51 5.63 14.94 -6.92
N THR A 52 4.32 15.17 -7.01
CA THR A 52 3.76 16.31 -7.77
C THR A 52 4.23 17.65 -7.18
N GLU A 53 4.27 17.77 -5.86
CA GLU A 53 4.81 18.94 -5.16
C GLU A 53 6.32 19.12 -5.41
N CYS A 54 7.10 18.04 -5.41
CA CYS A 54 8.53 18.10 -5.75
C CYS A 54 8.73 18.55 -7.21
N GLU A 55 7.94 18.04 -8.16
CA GLU A 55 8.00 18.48 -9.55
C GLU A 55 7.69 19.97 -9.72
N ALA A 56 6.74 20.51 -8.94
CA ALA A 56 6.47 21.94 -8.92
C ALA A 56 7.68 22.73 -8.41
N LEU A 57 8.27 22.31 -7.28
CA LEU A 57 9.48 22.93 -6.73
C LEU A 57 10.66 22.89 -7.71
N TYR A 58 10.88 21.77 -8.40
CA TYR A 58 11.93 21.67 -9.41
C TYR A 58 11.74 22.65 -10.57
N LYS A 59 10.48 22.88 -11.00
CA LYS A 59 10.18 23.88 -12.03
C LYS A 59 10.45 25.31 -11.53
N GLU A 60 10.11 25.60 -10.28
CA GLU A 60 10.38 26.90 -9.66
C GLU A 60 11.89 27.15 -9.51
N ILE A 61 12.64 26.17 -9.00
CA ILE A 61 14.10 26.22 -8.92
C ILE A 61 14.71 26.42 -10.31
N GLY A 62 14.27 25.65 -11.31
CA GLY A 62 14.75 25.80 -12.68
C GLY A 62 14.49 27.19 -13.26
N LYS A 63 13.35 27.81 -12.92
CA LYS A 63 13.03 29.19 -13.30
C LYS A 63 13.99 30.18 -12.64
N LEU A 64 14.25 30.04 -11.33
CA LEU A 64 15.22 30.87 -10.62
C LEU A 64 16.62 30.79 -11.24
N VAL A 65 17.08 29.58 -11.57
CA VAL A 65 18.39 29.37 -12.23
C VAL A 65 18.43 30.07 -13.60
N TYR A 66 17.34 30.00 -14.38
CA TYR A 66 17.25 30.68 -15.66
C TYR A 66 17.27 32.21 -15.52
N ASP A 67 16.50 32.74 -14.57
CA ASP A 67 16.43 34.18 -14.32
C ASP A 67 17.78 34.73 -13.83
N LEU A 68 18.49 34.00 -12.97
CA LEU A 68 19.87 34.30 -12.57
C LEU A 68 20.80 34.36 -13.80
N HIS A 69 20.69 33.40 -14.72
CA HIS A 69 21.48 33.41 -15.96
C HIS A 69 21.18 34.64 -16.83
N ARG A 70 19.95 35.17 -16.79
CA ARG A 70 19.57 36.40 -17.51
C ARG A 70 19.96 37.69 -16.77
N GLY A 71 20.65 37.58 -15.64
CA GLY A 71 21.11 38.73 -14.85
C GLY A 71 20.08 39.27 -13.86
N ALA A 72 19.03 38.50 -13.54
CA ALA A 72 18.18 38.82 -12.40
C ALA A 72 18.96 38.56 -11.10
N GLU A 73 18.78 39.43 -10.10
CA GLU A 73 19.23 39.14 -8.74
C GLU A 73 18.25 38.14 -8.11
N VAL A 74 18.68 36.88 -8.06
CA VAL A 74 18.05 35.85 -7.24
C VAL A 74 18.84 35.76 -5.95
N THR A 75 18.15 35.85 -4.82
CA THR A 75 18.83 35.74 -3.52
C THR A 75 19.15 34.28 -3.20
N ASN A 76 20.27 34.05 -2.52
CA ASN A 76 20.60 32.70 -2.06
C ASN A 76 19.54 32.21 -1.07
N GLU A 77 18.90 33.10 -0.29
CA GLU A 77 17.86 32.68 0.66
C GLU A 77 16.64 32.06 -0.04
N GLU A 78 16.17 32.62 -1.16
CA GLU A 78 15.02 32.07 -1.90
C GLU A 78 15.36 30.69 -2.50
N MET A 79 16.58 30.54 -3.01
CA MET A 79 17.05 29.27 -3.54
C MET A 79 17.17 28.21 -2.42
N ASP A 80 17.81 28.58 -1.31
CA ASP A 80 18.03 27.69 -0.16
C ASP A 80 16.70 27.26 0.46
N GLU A 81 15.71 28.15 0.54
CA GLU A 81 14.37 27.81 1.03
C GLU A 81 13.71 26.74 0.15
N LYS A 82 13.76 26.89 -1.18
CA LYS A 82 13.18 25.90 -2.10
C LYS A 82 13.92 24.56 -2.04
N MET A 83 15.25 24.58 -1.90
CA MET A 83 16.03 23.35 -1.71
C MET A 83 15.66 22.63 -0.42
N ALA A 84 15.54 23.36 0.70
CA ALA A 84 15.12 22.80 1.98
C ALA A 84 13.70 22.19 1.91
N GLN A 85 12.79 22.81 1.17
CA GLN A 85 11.46 22.25 0.93
C GLN A 85 11.50 20.95 0.14
N VAL A 86 12.37 20.85 -0.88
CA VAL A 86 12.58 19.61 -1.63
C VAL A 86 13.12 18.52 -0.70
N ASP A 87 14.16 18.81 0.07
CA ASP A 87 14.81 17.84 0.97
C ASP A 87 13.82 17.26 1.99
N ALA A 88 13.02 18.14 2.63
CA ALA A 88 12.00 17.73 3.57
C ALA A 88 10.91 16.84 2.93
N LYS A 89 10.57 17.07 1.66
CA LYS A 89 9.62 16.21 0.93
C LYS A 89 10.25 14.89 0.51
N GLN A 90 11.52 14.88 0.11
CA GLN A 90 12.26 13.66 -0.22
C GLN A 90 12.40 12.74 1.00
N GLU A 91 12.67 13.30 2.18
CA GLU A 91 12.72 12.53 3.43
C GLU A 91 11.37 11.86 3.73
N LYS A 92 10.26 12.60 3.60
CA LYS A 92 8.91 12.03 3.74
C LYS A 92 8.61 10.95 2.72
N LEU A 93 9.02 11.14 1.46
CA LEU A 93 8.88 10.15 0.40
C LEU A 93 9.65 8.87 0.72
N ALA A 94 10.87 8.97 1.23
CA ALA A 94 11.67 7.82 1.65
C ALA A 94 10.95 7.04 2.76
N ALA A 95 10.50 7.73 3.81
CA ALA A 95 9.77 7.10 4.92
C ALA A 95 8.47 6.39 4.48
N LEU A 96 7.71 6.98 3.55
CA LEU A 96 6.50 6.36 3.01
C LEU A 96 6.79 5.13 2.15
N ARG A 97 7.88 5.16 1.37
CA ARG A 97 8.34 4.01 0.58
C ARG A 97 8.80 2.86 1.47
N ASP A 98 9.52 3.16 2.54
CA ASP A 98 9.96 2.16 3.51
C ASP A 98 8.77 1.51 4.22
N LYS A 99 7.76 2.30 4.61
CA LYS A 99 6.52 1.77 5.17
C LYS A 99 5.80 0.82 4.21
N LEU A 100 5.76 1.15 2.92
CA LEU A 100 5.16 0.28 1.90
C LEU A 100 5.96 -1.02 1.73
N ALA A 101 7.29 -0.95 1.83
CA ALA A 101 8.16 -2.12 1.77
C ALA A 101 7.99 -3.02 3.00
N GLU A 102 7.88 -2.44 4.19
CA GLU A 102 7.61 -3.17 5.44
C GLU A 102 6.28 -3.94 5.36
N MET A 103 5.22 -3.30 4.85
CA MET A 103 3.92 -3.94 4.63
C MET A 103 3.96 -5.12 3.63
N ARG A 104 4.96 -5.16 2.74
CA ARG A 104 5.15 -6.24 1.75
C ARG A 104 6.14 -7.30 2.23
N SER A 105 6.74 -7.14 3.41
CA SER A 105 7.75 -8.06 3.90
C SER A 105 7.15 -9.46 4.10
N VAL A 106 7.74 -10.42 3.41
CA VAL A 106 7.38 -11.84 3.47
C VAL A 106 8.62 -12.65 3.82
N THR A 107 8.45 -13.64 4.70
CA THR A 107 9.46 -14.64 5.03
C THR A 107 9.15 -15.95 4.30
N ALA A 108 10.16 -16.74 3.99
CA ALA A 108 9.94 -18.08 3.43
C ALA A 108 9.69 -19.07 4.57
N CYS A 109 8.66 -19.90 4.46
CA CYS A 109 8.42 -20.97 5.43
C CYS A 109 9.61 -21.95 5.44
N PRO A 110 10.21 -22.25 6.60
CA PRO A 110 11.37 -23.14 6.68
C PRO A 110 11.02 -24.59 6.30
N HIS A 111 9.75 -24.99 6.41
CA HIS A 111 9.30 -26.35 6.11
C HIS A 111 8.91 -26.56 4.64
N CYS A 112 8.27 -25.58 4.00
CA CYS A 112 7.73 -25.75 2.64
C CYS A 112 8.22 -24.72 1.60
N GLY A 113 9.00 -23.73 2.03
CA GLY A 113 9.58 -22.70 1.16
C GLY A 113 8.59 -21.64 0.65
N LYS A 114 7.29 -21.73 0.96
CA LYS A 114 6.31 -20.75 0.49
C LYS A 114 6.40 -19.42 1.26
N PRO A 115 6.12 -18.29 0.59
CA PRO A 115 6.12 -16.97 1.23
C PRO A 115 4.97 -16.87 2.25
N CYS A 116 5.31 -16.41 3.44
CA CYS A 116 4.42 -16.14 4.56
C CYS A 116 4.61 -14.70 5.00
N GLY A 117 3.56 -14.09 5.57
CA GLY A 117 3.69 -12.75 6.16
C GLY A 117 4.73 -12.77 7.28
N ARG A 118 5.43 -11.64 7.45
CA ARG A 118 6.45 -11.50 8.51
C ARG A 118 5.91 -11.80 9.91
N ASP A 119 4.65 -11.48 10.17
CA ASP A 119 4.00 -11.66 11.47
C ASP A 119 3.06 -12.88 11.51
N ASP A 120 3.12 -13.77 10.52
CA ASP A 120 2.33 -15.00 10.52
C ASP A 120 2.93 -15.98 11.54
N ALA A 121 2.13 -16.44 12.51
CA ALA A 121 2.56 -17.49 13.45
C ALA A 121 2.61 -18.89 12.80
N TYR A 122 1.87 -19.09 11.70
CA TYR A 122 1.75 -20.38 11.02
C TYR A 122 1.74 -20.21 9.51
N CYS A 123 2.33 -21.15 8.80
CA CYS A 123 2.33 -21.19 7.34
C CYS A 123 0.92 -21.46 6.81
N SER A 124 0.36 -20.50 6.06
CA SER A 124 -0.95 -20.62 5.41
C SER A 124 -1.07 -21.78 4.42
N SER A 125 0.04 -22.36 3.98
CA SER A 125 0.06 -23.47 3.02
C SER A 125 0.35 -24.85 3.62
N CYS A 126 1.14 -24.95 4.69
CA CYS A 126 1.50 -26.25 5.28
C CYS A 126 1.18 -26.38 6.77
N GLY A 127 0.75 -25.30 7.43
CA GLY A 127 0.39 -25.29 8.85
C GLY A 127 1.56 -25.33 9.83
N ALA A 128 2.80 -25.41 9.35
CA ALA A 128 3.99 -25.36 10.20
C ALA A 128 4.14 -23.99 10.89
N GLU A 129 4.65 -23.99 12.12
CA GLU A 129 5.04 -22.77 12.83
C GLU A 129 6.20 -22.07 12.10
N LEU A 130 6.19 -20.73 12.07
CA LEU A 130 7.09 -19.90 11.26
C LEU A 130 8.17 -19.19 12.08
#